data_AF-A0A381V217-F1
#
_entry.id   AF-A0A381V217-F1
#
_cell.length_a   1.000
_cell.length_b   1.000
_cell.length_c   1.000
_cell.angle_alpha   90.00
_cell.angle_beta   90.00
_cell.angle_gamma   90.00
#
_symmetry.space_group_name_H-M   'P 1'
#
loop_
_entity.id
_entity.type
_entity.pdbx_description
1 polymer ?
#
loop_
_entity_poly.entity_id
_entity_poly.type
_entity_poly.pdbx_seq_one_letter_code
_entity_poly.pdbx_strand_id
1 'polypeptide(L)'
;MALSLAATGGLQSVDAEQQGRTTRTGALPTITAGSQQTNWASHNLDLYNQRYAELDQINAATVGQLQRRWAFNIPAGINARQVTPLVVDGVMYLHGGNAVFAVNAVTGESVWTLEIDGLSGGTVRGPLYVDGTIYSYHDDKLVATNAQTGELVEAFGDGGILPVLSLALQHQYPDSYPPGFDASSIRYRINSSPTYHDGTLYVGSAISEGNIPGGLVVAADAITGDIKWVFNTVPQRPQDDGWEVADPTWGYGKRVGGGIWTQPAIDTALGLV
;
A
#
# COMPACT_ATOMS: atom_id res chain seq x y z
N MET A 1 -50.30 -25.80 -23.70
CA MET A 1 -49.06 -26.47 -23.23
C MET A 1 -48.34 -25.45 -22.35
N ALA A 2 -48.65 -25.46 -21.05
CA ALA A 2 -48.12 -24.51 -20.07
C ALA A 2 -47.19 -25.30 -19.16
N LEU A 3 -45.91 -24.96 -19.15
CA LEU A 3 -44.95 -25.51 -18.20
C LEU A 3 -44.90 -24.59 -16.98
N SER A 4 -45.39 -25.11 -15.86
CA SER A 4 -45.12 -24.64 -14.52
C SER A 4 -43.64 -24.85 -14.19
N LEU A 5 -42.92 -23.80 -13.79
CA LEU A 5 -41.63 -23.94 -13.10
C LEU A 5 -41.81 -23.50 -11.65
N ALA A 6 -41.54 -24.45 -10.76
CA ALA A 6 -41.71 -24.32 -9.32
C ALA A 6 -40.70 -23.31 -8.73
N ALA A 7 -41.20 -22.47 -7.82
CA ALA A 7 -40.37 -21.73 -6.89
C ALA A 7 -39.66 -22.74 -5.97
N THR A 8 -38.33 -22.64 -5.88
CA THR A 8 -37.57 -23.25 -4.80
C THR A 8 -36.70 -22.19 -4.15
N GLY A 9 -36.92 -22.06 -2.83
CA GLY A 9 -35.94 -21.72 -1.80
C GLY A 9 -35.05 -20.52 -2.05
N GLY A 10 -35.31 -19.45 -1.30
CA GLY A 10 -34.38 -18.35 -1.14
C GLY A 10 -32.97 -18.85 -0.80
N LEU A 11 -32.02 -18.50 -1.67
CA LEU A 11 -30.65 -18.31 -1.24
C LEU A 11 -30.66 -17.01 -0.44
N GLN A 12 -30.53 -17.14 0.88
CA GLN A 12 -30.06 -16.03 1.69
C GLN A 12 -28.77 -15.54 1.04
N SER A 13 -28.73 -14.25 0.67
CA SER A 13 -27.48 -13.57 0.46
C SER A 13 -26.65 -13.79 1.72
N VAL A 14 -25.57 -14.54 1.60
CA VAL A 14 -24.50 -14.43 2.57
C VAL A 14 -23.99 -13.02 2.35
N ASP A 15 -24.37 -12.09 3.23
CA ASP A 15 -23.77 -10.77 3.27
C ASP A 15 -22.26 -11.01 3.33
N ALA A 16 -21.53 -10.64 2.28
CA ALA A 16 -20.08 -10.59 2.35
C ALA A 16 -19.77 -9.68 3.54
N GLU A 17 -19.10 -10.21 4.57
CA GLU A 17 -18.60 -9.38 5.67
C GLU A 17 -17.82 -8.23 5.02
N GLN A 18 -18.27 -7.00 5.22
CA GLN A 18 -17.62 -5.84 4.64
C GLN A 18 -16.17 -5.80 5.15
N GLN A 19 -15.20 -6.00 4.26
CA GLN A 19 -13.77 -6.05 4.61
C GLN A 19 -13.26 -4.70 5.15
N GLY A 20 -14.03 -3.61 4.93
CA GLY A 20 -13.79 -2.32 5.53
C GLY A 20 -15.04 -1.43 5.51
N ARG A 21 -15.00 -0.37 6.30
CA ARG A 21 -16.08 0.59 6.49
C ARG A 21 -15.62 2.00 6.15
N THR A 22 -16.32 2.65 5.22
CA THR A 22 -16.09 4.05 4.87
C THR A 22 -17.08 4.97 5.56
N THR A 23 -16.59 5.93 6.33
CA THR A 23 -17.39 7.02 6.92
C THR A 23 -17.09 8.32 6.19
N ARG A 24 -18.12 8.99 5.65
CA ARG A 24 -17.99 10.28 4.96
C ARG A 24 -18.52 11.40 5.85
N THR A 25 -17.71 12.42 6.06
CA THR A 25 -18.00 13.51 7.01
C THR A 25 -17.90 14.89 6.40
N GLY A 26 -17.36 15.02 5.19
CA GLY A 26 -17.13 16.31 4.56
C GLY A 26 -17.15 16.23 3.04
N ALA A 27 -16.85 17.36 2.41
CA ALA A 27 -16.82 17.51 0.96
C ALA A 27 -15.39 17.58 0.44
N LEU A 28 -15.19 17.11 -0.79
CA LEU A 28 -13.96 17.33 -1.54
C LEU A 28 -13.69 18.85 -1.69
N PRO A 29 -12.42 19.27 -1.75
CA PRO A 29 -12.06 20.66 -1.99
C PRO A 29 -12.53 21.11 -3.38
N THR A 30 -13.00 22.36 -3.45
CA THR A 30 -13.25 23.00 -4.75
C THR A 30 -11.93 23.47 -5.32
N ILE A 31 -11.54 22.91 -6.46
CA ILE A 31 -10.33 23.32 -7.16
C ILE A 31 -10.68 24.21 -8.34
N THR A 32 -10.18 25.45 -8.31
CA THR A 32 -10.38 26.41 -9.40
C THR A 32 -9.52 26.03 -10.60
N ALA A 33 -10.14 25.83 -11.76
CA ALA A 33 -9.43 25.56 -13.01
C ALA A 33 -8.43 26.69 -13.34
N GLY A 34 -7.21 26.32 -13.74
CA GLY A 34 -6.16 27.26 -14.13
C GLY A 34 -5.24 27.75 -13.00
N SER A 35 -5.41 27.27 -11.76
CA SER A 35 -4.39 27.46 -10.73
C SER A 35 -3.17 26.56 -10.99
N GLN A 36 -1.98 27.02 -10.62
CA GLN A 36 -0.81 26.15 -10.60
C GLN A 36 -1.02 25.08 -9.52
N GLN A 37 -1.20 23.84 -9.94
CA GLN A 37 -1.35 22.70 -9.05
C GLN A 37 -0.01 21.99 -8.90
N THR A 38 0.35 21.66 -7.66
CA THR A 38 1.50 20.81 -7.38
C THR A 38 1.01 19.68 -6.49
N ASN A 39 1.12 18.46 -7.01
CA ASN A 39 0.69 17.26 -6.34
C ASN A 39 1.91 16.55 -5.72
N TRP A 40 1.70 15.96 -4.55
CA TRP A 40 2.61 15.04 -3.89
C TRP A 40 1.92 13.67 -3.81
N ALA A 41 2.01 12.90 -4.89
CA ALA A 41 1.21 11.68 -5.09
C ALA A 41 1.88 10.39 -4.56
N SER A 42 3.15 10.45 -4.15
CA SER A 42 3.90 9.28 -3.65
C SER A 42 4.70 9.62 -2.40
N HIS A 43 5.12 8.60 -1.63
CA HIS A 43 5.82 8.80 -0.35
C HIS A 43 7.13 9.62 -0.49
N ASN A 44 7.86 9.50 -1.59
CA ASN A 44 9.08 10.28 -1.84
C ASN A 44 8.97 11.30 -3.00
N LEU A 45 7.74 11.72 -3.32
CA LEU A 45 7.36 12.63 -4.42
C LEU A 45 7.51 12.05 -5.83
N ASP A 46 8.70 11.57 -6.19
CA ASP A 46 9.01 11.08 -7.53
C ASP A 46 9.60 9.66 -7.53
N LEU A 47 9.75 9.07 -8.72
CA LEU A 47 10.32 7.73 -8.89
C LEU A 47 11.80 7.65 -8.46
N TYR A 48 12.52 8.77 -8.47
CA TYR A 48 13.92 8.83 -8.04
C TYR A 48 14.08 9.01 -6.54
N ASN A 49 12.96 9.10 -5.81
CA ASN A 49 12.87 9.36 -4.38
C ASN A 49 13.53 10.67 -3.91
N GLN A 50 13.54 11.73 -4.73
CA GLN A 50 14.29 12.96 -4.42
C GLN A 50 13.70 13.79 -3.28
N ARG A 51 12.38 13.68 -3.02
CA ARG A 51 11.66 14.51 -2.03
C ARG A 51 11.87 16.02 -2.21
N TYR A 52 12.03 16.47 -3.46
CA TYR A 52 12.29 17.87 -3.78
C TYR A 52 11.09 18.52 -4.49
N ALA A 53 10.43 19.46 -3.82
CA ALA A 53 9.37 20.26 -4.42
C ALA A 53 9.94 21.58 -4.97
N GLU A 54 9.60 21.93 -6.22
CA GLU A 54 10.03 23.17 -6.88
C GLU A 54 9.29 24.44 -6.38
N LEU A 55 8.46 24.30 -5.34
CA LEU A 55 7.74 25.41 -4.72
C LEU A 55 8.67 26.30 -3.91
N ASP A 56 8.64 27.61 -4.14
CA ASP A 56 9.58 28.58 -3.55
C ASP A 56 8.91 29.71 -2.74
N GLN A 57 7.57 29.70 -2.63
CA GLN A 57 6.81 30.68 -1.84
C GLN A 57 7.32 30.76 -0.40
N ILE A 58 7.63 29.60 0.19
CA ILE A 58 8.31 29.50 1.48
C ILE A 58 9.79 29.30 1.20
N ASN A 59 10.60 30.27 1.59
CA ASN A 59 12.05 30.27 1.39
C ASN A 59 12.76 30.86 2.62
N ALA A 60 14.09 30.97 2.55
CA ALA A 60 14.90 31.43 3.67
C ALA A 60 14.53 32.84 4.19
N ALA A 61 13.94 33.70 3.34
CA ALA A 61 13.49 35.03 3.73
C ALA A 61 12.07 35.04 4.33
N THR A 62 11.21 34.08 3.95
CA THR A 62 9.77 34.06 4.34
C THR A 62 9.43 33.03 5.41
N VAL A 63 10.29 32.03 5.65
CA VAL A 63 10.04 30.92 6.59
C VAL A 63 9.73 31.38 8.02
N GLY A 64 10.29 32.52 8.45
CA GLY A 64 10.02 33.12 9.77
C GLY A 64 8.58 33.63 9.95
N GLN A 65 7.77 33.68 8.88
CA GLN A 65 6.38 34.13 8.90
C GLN A 65 5.38 32.96 8.97
N LEU A 66 5.86 31.71 9.02
CA LEU A 66 4.99 30.53 9.06
C LEU A 66 4.09 30.55 10.30
N GLN A 67 2.82 30.25 10.07
CA GLN A 67 1.82 30.08 11.10
C GLN A 67 1.06 28.77 10.86
N ARG A 68 0.61 28.13 11.94
CA ARG A 68 -0.27 26.96 11.82
C ARG A 68 -1.61 27.39 11.22
N ARG A 69 -1.91 26.91 10.01
CA ARG A 69 -3.19 27.18 9.34
C ARG A 69 -4.34 26.35 9.91
N TRP A 70 -4.11 25.06 10.11
CA TRP A 70 -5.07 24.11 10.69
C TRP A 70 -4.31 22.94 11.33
N ALA A 71 -5.04 22.08 12.04
CA ALA A 71 -4.54 20.80 12.55
C ALA A 71 -5.62 19.73 12.37
N PHE A 72 -5.21 18.52 12.01
CA PHE A 72 -6.08 17.36 11.92
C PHE A 72 -5.77 16.40 13.09
N ASN A 73 -6.79 16.05 13.86
CA ASN A 73 -6.62 15.16 15.00
C ASN A 73 -6.84 13.71 14.57
N ILE A 74 -5.77 12.91 14.61
CA ILE A 74 -5.86 11.47 14.38
C ILE A 74 -6.63 10.83 15.56
N PRO A 75 -7.63 9.97 15.30
CA PRO A 75 -8.35 9.27 16.36
C PRO A 75 -7.41 8.49 17.29
N ALA A 76 -7.80 8.41 18.57
CA ALA A 76 -7.01 7.69 19.57
C ALA A 76 -6.82 6.22 19.18
N GLY A 77 -5.61 5.69 19.40
CA GLY A 77 -5.26 4.31 19.06
C GLY A 77 -4.67 4.13 17.65
N ILE A 78 -4.77 5.13 16.78
CA ILE A 78 -4.20 5.07 15.43
C ILE A 78 -2.79 5.67 15.41
N ASN A 79 -1.81 4.91 14.91
CA ASN A 79 -0.43 5.35 14.78
C ASN A 79 -0.16 5.91 13.38
N ALA A 80 0.10 7.22 13.30
CA ALA A 80 0.47 7.91 12.06
C ALA A 80 1.84 8.61 12.16
N ARG A 81 2.71 8.22 13.10
CA ARG A 81 3.94 8.97 13.42
C ARG A 81 5.02 8.96 12.33
N GLN A 82 5.03 7.96 11.45
CA GLN A 82 6.02 7.80 10.38
C GLN A 82 5.44 8.07 8.99
N VAL A 83 4.19 8.56 8.95
CA VAL A 83 3.42 8.72 7.73
C VAL A 83 3.89 9.95 6.98
N THR A 84 4.27 9.78 5.72
CA THR A 84 4.32 10.90 4.77
C THR A 84 2.92 11.05 4.16
N PRO A 85 2.23 12.18 4.36
CA PRO A 85 0.94 12.44 3.72
C PRO A 85 1.12 12.57 2.20
N LEU A 86 0.07 12.22 1.45
CA LEU A 86 -0.04 12.58 0.04
C LEU A 86 -0.94 13.80 -0.10
N VAL A 87 -0.73 14.63 -1.12
CA VAL A 87 -1.66 15.69 -1.50
C VAL A 87 -1.89 15.65 -3.00
N VAL A 88 -3.13 15.37 -3.41
CA VAL A 88 -3.53 15.32 -4.83
C VAL A 88 -4.84 16.06 -4.98
N ASP A 89 -4.87 17.03 -5.90
CA ASP A 89 -6.05 17.85 -6.20
C ASP A 89 -6.68 18.47 -4.95
N GLY A 90 -5.81 18.93 -4.03
CA GLY A 90 -6.19 19.56 -2.76
C GLY A 90 -6.71 18.61 -1.69
N VAL A 91 -6.76 17.30 -1.93
CA VAL A 91 -7.09 16.30 -0.91
C VAL A 91 -5.78 15.74 -0.34
N MET A 92 -5.65 15.76 0.98
CA MET A 92 -4.57 15.13 1.71
C MET A 92 -4.98 13.72 2.14
N TYR A 93 -4.14 12.72 1.84
CA TYR A 93 -4.36 11.34 2.25
C TYR A 93 -3.34 10.89 3.30
N LEU A 94 -3.84 10.28 4.38
CA LEU A 94 -3.04 9.76 5.50
C LEU A 94 -3.37 8.28 5.69
N HIS A 95 -2.37 7.42 5.74
CA HIS A 95 -2.52 6.00 6.05
C HIS A 95 -1.94 5.76 7.44
N GLY A 96 -2.76 5.39 8.42
CA GLY A 96 -2.34 5.14 9.79
C GLY A 96 -2.94 3.86 10.34
N GLY A 97 -2.10 2.92 10.76
CA GLY A 97 -2.57 1.64 11.29
C GLY A 97 -3.45 0.89 10.28
N ASN A 98 -4.73 0.69 10.63
CA ASN A 98 -5.75 0.04 9.80
C ASN A 98 -6.69 1.03 9.09
N ALA A 99 -6.35 2.33 9.08
CA ALA A 99 -7.23 3.37 8.55
C ALA A 99 -6.54 4.24 7.48
N VAL A 100 -7.34 4.72 6.54
CA VAL A 100 -6.97 5.74 5.56
C VAL A 100 -7.91 6.93 5.71
N PHE A 101 -7.34 8.12 5.84
CA PHE A 101 -8.08 9.37 5.97
C PHE A 101 -7.88 10.20 4.72
N ALA A 102 -8.97 10.76 4.20
CA ALA A 102 -8.95 11.88 3.26
C ALA A 102 -9.34 13.16 3.99
N VAL A 103 -8.51 14.19 3.86
CA VAL A 103 -8.64 15.48 4.53
C VAL A 103 -8.60 16.56 3.45
N ASN A 104 -9.47 17.55 3.55
CA ASN A 104 -9.40 18.72 2.69
C ASN A 104 -8.13 19.52 3.06
N ALA A 105 -7.14 19.59 2.19
CA ALA A 105 -5.84 20.20 2.50
C ALA A 105 -5.93 21.72 2.70
N VAL A 106 -7.00 22.36 2.25
CA VAL A 106 -7.23 23.81 2.42
C VAL A 106 -7.78 24.12 3.81
N THR A 107 -8.73 23.31 4.29
CA THR A 107 -9.47 23.57 5.54
C THR A 107 -9.00 22.72 6.73
N GLY A 108 -8.39 21.56 6.48
CA GLY A 108 -8.03 20.57 7.49
C GLY A 108 -9.19 19.68 7.94
N GLU A 109 -10.35 19.76 7.28
CA GLU A 109 -11.54 18.99 7.64
C GLU A 109 -11.53 17.58 7.01
N SER A 110 -12.07 16.61 7.74
CA SER A 110 -12.24 15.23 7.26
C SER A 110 -13.23 15.17 6.10
N VAL A 111 -12.82 14.58 4.98
CA VAL A 111 -13.69 14.25 3.83
C VAL A 111 -14.30 12.86 4.06
N TRP A 112 -13.43 11.84 4.16
CA TRP A 112 -13.82 10.47 4.43
C TRP A 112 -12.72 9.73 5.21
N THR A 113 -13.12 8.67 5.91
CA THR A 113 -12.23 7.72 6.57
C THR A 113 -12.63 6.32 6.16
N LEU A 114 -11.67 5.52 5.69
CA LEU A 114 -11.80 4.08 5.53
C LEU A 114 -11.14 3.41 6.74
N GLU A 115 -11.84 2.47 7.36
CA GLU A 115 -11.31 1.57 8.39
C GLU A 115 -11.37 0.14 7.85
N ILE A 116 -10.25 -0.59 7.90
CA ILE A 116 -10.20 -2.00 7.54
C ILE A 116 -10.39 -2.84 8.80
N ASP A 117 -11.36 -3.75 8.76
CA ASP A 117 -11.75 -4.58 9.90
C ASP A 117 -10.72 -5.69 10.17
N GLY A 118 -10.61 -6.12 11.44
CA GLY A 118 -9.79 -7.27 11.82
C GLY A 118 -8.27 -7.07 11.78
N LEU A 119 -7.78 -5.88 11.43
CA LEU A 119 -6.34 -5.61 11.27
C LEU A 119 -5.76 -4.74 12.39
N SER A 120 -4.57 -5.12 12.86
CA SER A 120 -3.88 -4.40 13.94
C SER A 120 -3.20 -3.12 13.44
N GLY A 121 -3.24 -2.05 14.25
CA GLY A 121 -2.62 -0.76 13.96
C GLY A 121 -1.09 -0.78 14.03
N GLY A 122 -0.45 -1.37 13.03
CA GLY A 122 1.01 -1.38 12.85
C GLY A 122 1.59 -0.02 12.48
N THR A 123 2.92 0.08 12.50
CA THR A 123 3.61 1.28 11.99
C THR A 123 3.65 1.22 10.47
N VAL A 124 3.14 2.27 9.83
CA VAL A 124 3.07 2.45 8.38
C VAL A 124 3.70 3.79 7.99
N ARG A 125 4.11 3.93 6.72
CA ARG A 125 4.86 5.10 6.22
C ARG A 125 4.08 5.98 5.23
N GLY A 126 2.85 5.60 4.93
CA GLY A 126 1.93 6.37 4.09
C GLY A 126 1.43 5.57 2.90
N PRO A 127 0.43 6.09 2.17
CA PRO A 127 -0.12 5.42 1.01
C PRO A 127 0.64 5.80 -0.28
N LEU A 128 0.12 5.33 -1.41
CA LEU A 128 0.44 5.76 -2.77
C LEU A 128 -0.86 6.18 -3.48
N TYR A 129 -0.82 7.23 -4.31
CA TYR A 129 -1.91 7.60 -5.21
C TYR A 129 -1.55 7.24 -6.67
N VAL A 130 -2.46 6.60 -7.39
CA VAL A 130 -2.37 6.34 -8.84
C VAL A 130 -3.77 6.44 -9.45
N ASP A 131 -3.97 7.34 -10.42
CA ASP A 131 -5.18 7.43 -11.25
C ASP A 131 -6.51 7.30 -10.49
N GLY A 132 -6.66 8.03 -9.38
CA GLY A 132 -7.86 8.01 -8.55
C GLY A 132 -7.96 6.85 -7.56
N THR A 133 -6.91 6.04 -7.42
CA THR A 133 -6.79 4.95 -6.45
C THR A 133 -5.73 5.27 -5.41
N ILE A 134 -6.06 5.05 -4.14
CA ILE A 134 -5.14 5.05 -3.01
C ILE A 134 -4.76 3.60 -2.71
N TYR A 135 -3.47 3.28 -2.81
CA TYR A 135 -2.92 2.02 -2.34
C TYR A 135 -2.36 2.19 -0.92
N SER A 136 -2.99 1.53 0.05
CA SER A 136 -2.48 1.33 1.40
C SER A 136 -2.10 -0.14 1.61
N TYR A 137 -1.68 -0.50 2.82
CA TYR A 137 -1.20 -1.84 3.12
C TYR A 137 -1.31 -2.16 4.59
N HIS A 138 -1.57 -3.42 4.90
CA HIS A 138 -1.73 -3.90 6.27
C HIS A 138 -1.16 -5.31 6.37
N ASP A 139 -0.21 -5.49 7.28
CA ASP A 139 0.57 -6.72 7.40
C ASP A 139 1.11 -7.17 6.04
N ASP A 140 0.64 -8.27 5.47
CA ASP A 140 1.15 -8.83 4.21
C ASP A 140 0.31 -8.44 2.97
N LYS A 141 -0.66 -7.53 3.13
CA LYS A 141 -1.69 -7.23 2.12
C LYS A 141 -1.60 -5.80 1.59
N LEU A 142 -1.86 -5.61 0.31
CA LEU A 142 -2.20 -4.31 -0.29
C LEU A 142 -3.71 -4.09 -0.24
N VAL A 143 -4.12 -2.84 -0.13
CA VAL A 143 -5.52 -2.42 -0.16
C VAL A 143 -5.67 -1.29 -1.18
N ALA A 144 -6.63 -1.44 -2.10
CA ALA A 144 -6.96 -0.42 -3.08
C ALA A 144 -8.26 0.30 -2.71
N THR A 145 -8.20 1.62 -2.61
CA THR A 145 -9.32 2.48 -2.19
C THR A 145 -9.58 3.56 -3.22
N ASN A 146 -10.82 3.79 -3.62
CA ASN A 146 -11.18 4.90 -4.48
C ASN A 146 -10.91 6.23 -3.76
N ALA A 147 -10.09 7.09 -4.36
CA ALA A 147 -9.61 8.32 -3.74
C ALA A 147 -10.71 9.37 -3.49
N GLN A 148 -11.80 9.34 -4.29
CA GLN A 148 -12.91 10.28 -4.16
C GLN A 148 -13.93 9.79 -3.13
N THR A 149 -14.26 8.51 -3.18
CA THR A 149 -15.35 7.96 -2.37
C THR A 149 -14.85 7.38 -1.05
N GLY A 150 -13.62 6.88 -0.98
CA GLY A 150 -13.08 6.16 0.16
C GLY A 150 -13.53 4.70 0.26
N GLU A 151 -14.24 4.18 -0.75
CA GLU A 151 -14.65 2.76 -0.82
C GLU A 151 -13.54 1.89 -1.39
N LEU A 152 -13.52 0.62 -1.03
CA LEU A 152 -12.64 -0.37 -1.62
C LEU A 152 -12.88 -0.51 -3.12
N VAL A 153 -11.81 -0.67 -3.89
CA VAL A 153 -11.89 -0.96 -5.33
C VAL A 153 -12.13 -2.46 -5.50
N GLU A 154 -13.39 -2.88 -5.59
CA GLU A 154 -13.79 -4.30 -5.57
C GLU A 154 -13.06 -5.19 -6.59
N ALA A 155 -12.67 -4.62 -7.74
CA ALA A 155 -11.98 -5.35 -8.80
C ALA A 155 -10.51 -5.69 -8.50
N PHE A 156 -9.92 -5.11 -7.46
CA PHE A 156 -8.53 -5.35 -7.09
C PHE A 156 -8.43 -6.48 -6.05
N GLY A 157 -7.77 -7.59 -6.41
CA GLY A 157 -7.64 -8.75 -5.53
C GLY A 157 -9.02 -9.32 -5.14
N ASP A 158 -9.20 -9.66 -3.87
CA ASP A 158 -10.46 -10.13 -3.31
C ASP A 158 -11.19 -8.95 -2.63
N GLY A 159 -12.09 -8.29 -3.35
CA GLY A 159 -12.92 -7.22 -2.79
C GLY A 159 -12.14 -5.95 -2.42
N GLY A 160 -11.01 -5.67 -3.09
CA GLY A 160 -10.14 -4.53 -2.83
C GLY A 160 -8.90 -4.83 -1.99
N ILE A 161 -8.71 -6.08 -1.55
CA ILE A 161 -7.58 -6.52 -0.75
C ILE A 161 -6.79 -7.61 -1.47
N LEU A 162 -5.47 -7.44 -1.57
CA LEU A 162 -4.57 -8.39 -2.21
C LEU A 162 -3.53 -8.89 -1.20
N PRO A 163 -3.48 -10.19 -0.86
CA PRO A 163 -2.45 -10.75 0.01
C PRO A 163 -1.12 -10.92 -0.74
N VAL A 164 -0.52 -9.80 -1.12
CA VAL A 164 0.55 -9.72 -2.11
C VAL A 164 1.79 -10.53 -1.74
N LEU A 165 2.20 -10.56 -0.46
CA LEU A 165 3.38 -11.33 -0.05
C LEU A 165 3.08 -12.84 0.00
N SER A 166 1.85 -13.22 0.34
CA SER A 166 1.40 -14.61 0.29
C SER A 166 1.40 -15.13 -1.15
N LEU A 167 0.86 -14.34 -2.08
CA LEU A 167 0.88 -14.66 -3.52
C LEU A 167 2.30 -14.69 -4.08
N ALA A 168 3.19 -13.80 -3.63
CA ALA A 168 4.59 -13.80 -4.03
C ALA A 168 5.33 -15.07 -3.60
N LEU A 169 5.13 -15.53 -2.35
CA LEU A 169 5.70 -16.79 -1.88
C LEU A 169 5.17 -17.99 -2.66
N GLN A 170 3.87 -18.02 -2.96
CA GLN A 170 3.27 -19.07 -3.77
C GLN A 170 3.82 -19.06 -5.21
N HIS A 171 3.98 -17.87 -5.80
CA HIS A 171 4.54 -17.71 -7.15
C HIS A 171 5.99 -18.21 -7.21
N GLN A 172 6.82 -17.84 -6.23
CA GLN A 172 8.24 -18.18 -6.22
C GLN A 172 8.52 -19.63 -5.78
N TYR A 173 7.76 -20.14 -4.81
CA TYR A 173 8.01 -21.42 -4.16
C TYR A 173 6.72 -22.24 -3.96
N PRO A 174 6.02 -22.61 -5.05
CA PRO A 174 4.69 -23.25 -4.98
C PRO A 174 4.67 -24.56 -4.19
N ASP A 175 5.78 -25.32 -4.20
CA ASP A 175 5.89 -26.57 -3.44
C ASP A 175 6.02 -26.37 -1.92
N SER A 176 6.41 -25.17 -1.48
CA SER A 176 6.57 -24.83 -0.06
C SER A 176 5.40 -24.02 0.49
N TYR A 177 4.71 -23.24 -0.34
CA TYR A 177 3.62 -22.37 0.08
C TYR A 177 2.37 -22.68 -0.75
N PRO A 178 1.44 -23.48 -0.21
CA PRO A 178 0.22 -23.85 -0.93
C PRO A 178 -0.73 -22.65 -1.09
N PRO A 179 -1.71 -22.73 -2.01
CA PRO A 179 -2.76 -21.73 -2.14
C PRO A 179 -3.44 -21.43 -0.80
N GLY A 180 -3.60 -20.13 -0.49
CA GLY A 180 -4.19 -19.68 0.78
C GLY A 180 -3.21 -19.69 1.97
N PHE A 181 -1.92 -19.96 1.76
CA PHE A 181 -0.91 -19.76 2.80
C PHE A 181 -0.87 -18.30 3.24
N ASP A 182 -0.85 -18.06 4.55
CA ASP A 182 -0.78 -16.72 5.13
C ASP A 182 0.67 -16.36 5.46
N ALA A 183 1.27 -15.46 4.68
CA ALA A 183 2.65 -15.00 4.89
C ALA A 183 2.85 -14.32 6.24
N SER A 184 1.80 -13.70 6.82
CA SER A 184 1.89 -13.08 8.14
C SER A 184 2.13 -14.11 9.26
N SER A 185 1.73 -15.37 9.05
CA SER A 185 1.99 -16.49 9.98
C SER A 185 3.48 -16.76 10.18
N ILE A 186 4.31 -16.43 9.17
CA ILE A 186 5.78 -16.49 9.21
C ILE A 186 6.42 -15.10 9.27
N ARG A 187 5.67 -14.12 9.79
CA ARG A 187 6.13 -12.75 10.13
C ARG A 187 6.42 -11.82 8.95
N TYR A 188 6.06 -12.17 7.72
CA TYR A 188 6.10 -11.21 6.63
C TYR A 188 5.12 -10.06 6.88
N ARG A 189 5.61 -8.83 6.62
CA ARG A 189 4.84 -7.60 6.71
C ARG A 189 5.32 -6.59 5.68
N ILE A 190 4.50 -5.62 5.37
CA ILE A 190 4.79 -4.43 4.58
C ILE A 190 4.80 -3.26 5.57
N ASN A 191 5.84 -2.43 5.52
CA ASN A 191 5.91 -1.21 6.31
C ASN A 191 6.16 0.05 5.47
N SER A 192 6.48 -0.10 4.18
CA SER A 192 6.74 1.01 3.26
C SER A 192 5.71 1.09 2.15
N SER A 193 5.49 2.34 1.69
CA SER A 193 4.58 2.62 0.59
C SER A 193 5.06 1.92 -0.68
N PRO A 194 4.14 1.34 -1.48
CA PRO A 194 4.49 0.79 -2.79
C PRO A 194 5.00 1.91 -3.72
N THR A 195 5.77 1.51 -4.74
CA THR A 195 6.06 2.38 -5.89
C THR A 195 5.22 1.92 -7.08
N TYR A 196 4.74 2.86 -7.90
CA TYR A 196 4.04 2.53 -9.14
C TYR A 196 4.82 3.02 -10.34
N HIS A 197 4.92 2.19 -11.37
CA HIS A 197 5.37 2.60 -12.69
C HIS A 197 4.76 1.68 -13.75
N ASP A 198 4.19 2.28 -14.82
CA ASP A 198 3.69 1.58 -16.01
C ASP A 198 2.83 0.35 -15.71
N GLY A 199 1.72 0.56 -14.99
CA GLY A 199 0.78 -0.50 -14.63
C GLY A 199 1.31 -1.50 -13.58
N THR A 200 2.45 -1.25 -12.95
CA THR A 200 3.09 -2.18 -12.02
C THR A 200 3.32 -1.55 -10.65
N LEU A 201 2.90 -2.26 -9.61
CA LEU A 201 3.19 -1.95 -8.20
C LEU A 201 4.42 -2.73 -7.75
N TYR A 202 5.34 -2.04 -7.10
CA TYR A 202 6.54 -2.61 -6.50
C TYR A 202 6.45 -2.52 -4.98
N VAL A 203 6.57 -3.67 -4.30
CA VAL A 203 6.38 -3.79 -2.86
C VAL A 203 7.58 -4.50 -2.23
N GLY A 204 8.10 -3.93 -1.13
CA GLY A 204 9.11 -4.56 -0.29
C GLY A 204 8.50 -5.16 0.98
N SER A 205 8.91 -6.39 1.31
CA SER A 205 8.61 -6.98 2.62
C SER A 205 9.60 -6.54 3.69
N ALA A 206 9.20 -6.48 4.95
CA ALA A 206 9.98 -5.95 6.05
C ALA A 206 10.03 -6.88 7.28
N ILE A 207 10.72 -6.42 8.33
CA ILE A 207 10.84 -7.04 9.66
C ILE A 207 11.75 -8.28 9.66
N SER A 208 13.05 -8.04 9.47
CA SER A 208 14.08 -9.08 9.53
C SER A 208 14.13 -9.81 10.87
N GLU A 209 13.85 -9.10 11.96
CA GLU A 209 13.81 -9.62 13.34
C GLU A 209 12.73 -10.69 13.54
N GLY A 210 11.76 -10.76 12.62
CA GLY A 210 10.76 -11.83 12.57
C GLY A 210 11.30 -13.18 12.09
N ASN A 211 12.57 -13.25 11.67
CA ASN A 211 13.18 -14.40 11.02
C ASN A 211 12.46 -14.81 9.72
N ILE A 212 12.02 -13.84 8.93
CA ILE A 212 11.44 -14.08 7.60
C ILE A 212 12.46 -14.79 6.68
N PRO A 213 12.07 -15.74 5.82
CA PRO A 213 12.96 -16.49 4.93
C PRO A 213 13.42 -15.65 3.72
N GLY A 214 14.14 -14.57 4.01
CA GLY A 214 14.56 -13.56 3.05
C GLY A 214 13.51 -12.47 2.84
N GLY A 215 13.95 -11.29 2.39
CA GLY A 215 13.06 -10.19 2.06
C GLY A 215 12.64 -10.25 0.60
N LEU A 216 11.33 -10.12 0.36
CA LEU A 216 10.76 -10.09 -0.98
C LEU A 216 10.71 -8.65 -1.52
N VAL A 217 11.16 -8.47 -2.76
CA VAL A 217 10.67 -7.42 -3.67
C VAL A 217 9.66 -8.09 -4.59
N VAL A 218 8.47 -7.51 -4.69
CA VAL A 218 7.38 -8.06 -5.48
C VAL A 218 6.94 -7.03 -6.51
N ALA A 219 6.86 -7.44 -7.77
CA ALA A 219 6.13 -6.70 -8.79
C ALA A 219 4.77 -7.33 -9.03
N ALA A 220 3.70 -6.54 -8.88
CA ALA A 220 2.33 -6.96 -9.11
C ALA A 220 1.66 -6.04 -10.12
N ASP A 221 0.72 -6.56 -10.90
CA ASP A 221 -0.14 -5.74 -11.74
C ASP A 221 -1.00 -4.80 -10.89
N ALA A 222 -1.04 -3.52 -11.23
CA ALA A 222 -1.76 -2.52 -10.44
C ALA A 222 -3.29 -2.69 -10.53
N ILE A 223 -3.80 -3.32 -11.59
CA ILE A 223 -5.23 -3.52 -11.82
C ILE A 223 -5.65 -4.88 -11.30
N THR A 224 -4.99 -5.95 -11.74
CA THR A 224 -5.42 -7.32 -11.41
C THR A 224 -4.83 -7.84 -10.10
N GLY A 225 -3.69 -7.31 -9.68
CA GLY A 225 -2.92 -7.84 -8.55
C GLY A 225 -2.07 -9.07 -8.90
N ASP A 226 -2.04 -9.50 -10.17
CA ASP A 226 -1.24 -10.65 -10.59
C ASP A 226 0.25 -10.43 -10.34
N ILE A 227 0.92 -11.42 -9.75
CA ILE A 227 2.37 -11.35 -9.50
C ILE A 227 3.11 -11.51 -10.83
N LYS A 228 3.88 -10.48 -11.20
CA LYS A 228 4.70 -10.45 -12.43
C LYS A 228 6.05 -11.11 -12.20
N TRP A 229 6.69 -10.80 -11.07
CA TRP A 229 7.93 -11.42 -10.63
C TRP A 229 8.16 -11.20 -9.13
N VAL A 230 9.05 -12.01 -8.56
CA VAL A 230 9.50 -11.91 -7.17
C VAL A 230 11.02 -12.01 -7.13
N PHE A 231 11.66 -11.12 -6.39
CA PHE A 231 13.08 -11.22 -6.04
C PHE A 231 13.19 -11.44 -4.52
N ASN A 232 13.93 -12.46 -4.10
CA ASN A 232 14.18 -12.73 -2.69
C ASN A 232 15.63 -12.38 -2.34
N THR A 233 15.83 -11.49 -1.37
CA THR A 233 17.16 -11.00 -0.97
C THR A 233 18.04 -12.06 -0.33
N VAL A 234 17.44 -13.12 0.21
CA VAL A 234 18.17 -14.26 0.76
C VAL A 234 17.73 -15.52 0.03
N PRO A 235 18.59 -16.12 -0.83
CA PRO A 235 18.22 -17.32 -1.59
C PRO A 235 17.97 -18.50 -0.64
N GLN A 236 16.85 -19.19 -0.87
CA GLN A 236 16.35 -20.29 -0.05
C GLN A 236 16.64 -21.65 -0.68
N ARG A 237 16.84 -21.72 -2.00
CA ARG A 237 17.11 -22.97 -2.74
C ARG A 237 18.27 -22.82 -3.73
N PRO A 238 18.93 -23.93 -4.13
CA PRO A 238 20.01 -23.91 -5.13
C PRO A 238 19.68 -23.23 -6.46
N GLN A 239 18.40 -23.14 -6.81
CA GLN A 239 17.91 -22.51 -8.02
C GLN A 239 17.70 -21.00 -7.90
N ASP A 240 17.76 -20.45 -6.68
CA ASP A 240 17.56 -19.02 -6.44
C ASP A 240 18.80 -18.22 -6.85
N ASP A 241 18.57 -17.02 -7.37
CA ASP A 241 19.64 -16.13 -7.79
C ASP A 241 20.64 -15.84 -6.65
N GLY A 242 21.92 -15.91 -6.97
CA GLY A 242 23.00 -15.67 -6.00
C GLY A 242 23.26 -16.83 -5.02
N TRP A 243 22.60 -17.98 -5.17
CA TRP A 243 22.80 -19.14 -4.28
C TRP A 243 24.27 -19.53 -4.12
N GLU A 244 25.00 -19.74 -5.22
CA GLU A 244 26.38 -20.25 -5.19
C GLU A 244 27.32 -19.32 -4.41
N VAL A 245 27.00 -18.03 -4.35
CA VAL A 245 27.74 -17.01 -3.61
C VAL A 245 27.32 -16.98 -2.15
N ALA A 246 26.02 -17.04 -1.87
CA ALA A 246 25.46 -16.85 -0.53
C ALA A 246 25.49 -18.11 0.33
N ASP A 247 25.29 -19.29 -0.25
CA ASP A 247 25.18 -20.58 0.45
C ASP A 247 26.35 -20.84 1.42
N PRO A 248 27.63 -20.68 1.02
CA PRO A 248 28.76 -20.92 1.91
C PRO A 248 28.83 -19.97 3.11
N THR A 249 28.17 -18.81 3.04
CA THR A 249 28.24 -17.76 4.09
C THR A 249 27.32 -18.03 5.28
N TRP A 250 26.29 -18.86 5.12
CA TRP A 250 25.28 -19.11 6.15
C TRP A 250 25.63 -20.26 7.10
N GLY A 251 26.56 -21.15 6.72
CA GLY A 251 26.98 -22.28 7.53
C GLY A 251 25.79 -23.14 7.98
N TYR A 252 25.61 -23.30 9.29
CA TYR A 252 24.49 -24.05 9.90
C TYR A 252 23.34 -23.14 10.38
N GLY A 253 23.40 -21.84 10.10
CA GLY A 253 22.39 -20.86 10.51
C GLY A 253 21.11 -20.93 9.68
N LYS A 254 20.02 -20.34 10.19
CA LYS A 254 18.80 -20.13 9.40
C LYS A 254 19.03 -19.01 8.37
N ARG A 255 18.60 -19.23 7.13
CA ARG A 255 18.64 -18.21 6.06
C ARG A 255 17.48 -17.24 6.17
N VAL A 256 17.60 -16.28 7.06
CA VAL A 256 16.51 -15.37 7.44
C VAL A 256 16.96 -13.91 7.46
N GLY A 257 16.00 -13.00 7.39
CA GLY A 257 16.23 -11.55 7.38
C GLY A 257 16.15 -10.95 5.98
N GLY A 258 16.95 -9.92 5.71
CA GLY A 258 17.01 -9.28 4.40
C GLY A 258 15.77 -8.46 4.01
N GLY A 259 14.92 -8.08 4.98
CA GLY A 259 13.73 -7.27 4.73
C GLY A 259 14.06 -5.89 4.13
N ILE A 260 13.31 -5.51 3.11
CA ILE A 260 13.36 -4.23 2.40
C ILE A 260 12.25 -3.35 2.93
N TRP A 261 12.62 -2.50 3.90
CA TRP A 261 11.70 -1.62 4.58
C TRP A 261 11.70 -0.20 4.01
N THR A 262 12.13 0.00 2.77
CA THR A 262 12.17 1.30 2.08
C THR A 262 11.44 1.20 0.75
N GLN A 263 10.88 2.32 0.30
CA GLN A 263 10.25 2.41 -1.02
C GLN A 263 11.33 2.30 -2.13
N PRO A 264 11.19 1.40 -3.13
CA PRO A 264 12.12 1.31 -4.26
C PRO A 264 12.14 2.58 -5.10
N ALA A 265 13.32 2.96 -5.60
CA ALA A 265 13.47 4.03 -6.59
C ALA A 265 13.48 3.39 -7.99
N ILE A 266 12.98 4.08 -9.01
CA ILE A 266 12.93 3.55 -10.37
C ILE A 266 13.64 4.51 -11.32
N ASP A 267 14.66 4.00 -11.98
CA ASP A 267 15.30 4.67 -13.12
C ASP A 267 14.69 4.10 -14.41
N THR A 268 13.78 4.87 -15.01
CA THR A 268 13.05 4.44 -16.20
C THR A 268 13.90 4.44 -17.47
N ALA A 269 15.01 5.19 -17.49
CA ALA A 269 15.92 5.20 -18.63
C ALA A 269 16.79 3.95 -18.67
N LEU A 270 17.14 3.41 -17.50
CA LEU A 270 17.90 2.17 -17.36
C LEU A 270 17.02 0.92 -17.21
N GLY A 271 15.73 1.10 -16.89
CA GLY A 271 14.81 0.00 -16.58
C GLY A 271 15.16 -0.70 -15.26
N LEU A 272 15.64 0.07 -14.28
CA LEU A 272 16.08 -0.44 -12.97
C LEU A 272 15.12 -0.01 -11.86
N VAL A 273 14.92 -0.92 -10.91
CA VAL A 273 14.11 -0.77 -9.69
C VAL A 273 15.01 -1.04 -8.48
#